data_AF-A0A8T7J0P5-F1
#
_entry.id   AF-A0A8T7J0P5-F1
#
_cell.length_a   1.000
_cell.length_b   1.000
_cell.length_c   1.000
_cell.angle_alpha   90.00
_cell.angle_beta   90.00
_cell.angle_gamma   90.00
#
_symmetry.space_group_name_H-M   'P 1'
#
loop_
_entity.id
_entity.type
_entity.pdbx_description
1 polymer ?
#
loop_
_entity_poly.entity_id
_entity_poly.type
_entity_poly.pdbx_seq_one_letter_code
_entity_poly.pdbx_strand_id
1 'polypeptide(L)'
;MKLVNIIFLLLITNGLISCSGSENEPAWAIAEQQEEKEETTDNSSEQSQSEMTSAEYSCGAADHSKVGKMAVFTTRHHQVDGQALIIDNCTIEVSSFTYDGEGPDVLFYGGIDGDYKATGAGFALSDNINGRSYDNETLTIELNNPMVLDRMNGISVWYVDFDVSFSDGLFQ
;
A
#
# COMPACT_ATOMS: atom_id res chain seq x y z
N MET A 1 59.62 24.25 -8.87
CA MET A 1 60.35 23.90 -7.63
C MET A 1 59.94 22.48 -7.24
N LYS A 2 60.95 21.59 -7.10
CA LYS A 2 60.97 20.23 -6.50
C LYS A 2 60.08 19.17 -7.21
N LEU A 3 60.56 18.23 -8.03
CA LEU A 3 61.50 17.08 -7.80
C LEU A 3 61.11 16.27 -6.53
N VAL A 4 61.04 14.93 -6.46
CA VAL A 4 61.28 13.77 -7.34
C VAL A 4 60.97 12.49 -6.51
N ASN A 5 60.51 11.40 -7.16
CA ASN A 5 60.62 9.95 -6.83
C ASN A 5 60.22 9.43 -5.41
N ILE A 6 59.80 8.17 -5.18
CA ILE A 6 60.46 6.89 -5.50
C ILE A 6 59.42 5.76 -5.38
N ILE A 7 59.38 4.90 -6.41
CA ILE A 7 58.84 3.54 -6.41
C ILE A 7 59.75 2.64 -5.56
N PHE A 8 59.21 1.77 -4.72
CA PHE A 8 59.87 0.48 -4.46
C PHE A 8 58.87 -0.68 -4.37
N LEU A 9 59.35 -1.77 -4.96
CA LEU A 9 58.70 -2.97 -5.44
C LEU A 9 58.88 -4.09 -4.40
N LEU A 10 57.81 -4.86 -4.16
CA LEU A 10 57.73 -6.31 -3.92
C LEU A 10 58.71 -7.00 -2.93
N LEU A 11 58.18 -7.84 -2.03
CA LEU A 11 58.59 -9.24 -1.91
C LEU A 11 57.60 -10.06 -1.08
N ILE A 12 57.43 -11.28 -1.56
CA ILE A 12 56.53 -12.37 -1.19
C ILE A 12 57.28 -13.28 -0.22
N THR A 13 56.64 -13.84 0.82
CA THR A 13 57.01 -15.18 1.33
C THR A 13 55.79 -15.95 1.84
N ASN A 14 55.60 -17.12 1.21
CA ASN A 14 54.90 -18.37 1.54
C ASN A 14 54.59 -18.61 3.03
N GLY A 15 53.49 -19.22 3.48
CA GLY A 15 52.63 -20.25 2.87
C GLY A 15 52.85 -21.62 3.54
N LEU A 16 51.80 -22.25 4.08
CA LEU A 16 51.57 -23.70 4.30
C LEU A 16 50.04 -23.86 4.55
N ILE A 17 49.17 -24.41 3.70
CA ILE A 17 49.01 -25.75 3.08
C ILE A 17 48.74 -26.87 4.09
N SER A 18 47.53 -27.45 4.02
CA SER A 18 47.27 -28.88 3.64
C SER A 18 45.75 -29.14 3.69
N CYS A 19 45.08 -29.32 2.54
CA CYS A 19 44.63 -30.59 1.88
C CYS A 19 43.39 -31.20 2.56
N SER A 20 42.36 -31.73 1.89
CA SER A 20 42.19 -32.32 0.54
C SER A 20 40.67 -32.34 0.21
N GLY A 21 40.19 -32.06 -1.00
CA GLY A 21 39.93 -33.03 -2.09
C GLY A 21 38.60 -33.77 -1.88
N SER A 22 37.71 -34.06 -2.85
CA SER A 22 37.70 -33.94 -4.30
C SER A 22 36.27 -34.23 -4.81
N GLU A 23 35.88 -33.54 -5.88
CA GLU A 23 35.20 -34.11 -7.07
C GLU A 23 33.73 -34.61 -7.04
N ASN A 24 32.92 -33.87 -7.82
CA ASN A 24 32.03 -34.31 -8.91
C ASN A 24 30.59 -34.80 -8.58
N GLU A 25 29.62 -33.98 -9.04
CA GLU A 25 28.22 -34.29 -9.43
C GLU A 25 28.14 -35.44 -10.47
N PRO A 26 26.93 -35.95 -10.86
CA PRO A 26 25.63 -36.09 -10.18
C PRO A 26 25.11 -37.56 -10.21
N ALA A 27 24.05 -37.91 -9.47
CA ALA A 27 23.47 -39.26 -9.51
C ALA A 27 21.96 -39.26 -9.77
N TRP A 28 21.57 -39.12 -11.04
CA TRP A 28 20.30 -39.63 -11.57
C TRP A 28 20.63 -40.86 -12.44
N ALA A 29 20.63 -42.06 -11.88
CA ALA A 29 20.62 -43.29 -12.69
C ALA A 29 20.07 -44.47 -11.89
N ILE A 30 19.05 -45.06 -12.50
CA ILE A 30 18.15 -46.15 -12.11
C ILE A 30 18.87 -47.49 -11.87
N ALA A 31 18.42 -48.28 -10.89
CA ALA A 31 18.11 -49.72 -11.06
C ALA A 31 17.36 -50.30 -9.85
N GLU A 32 16.27 -50.99 -10.17
CA GLU A 32 15.33 -51.73 -9.32
C GLU A 32 15.98 -52.95 -8.65
N GLN A 33 15.61 -53.25 -7.39
CA GLN A 33 15.25 -54.60 -6.92
C GLN A 33 14.22 -54.50 -5.77
N GLN A 34 13.21 -55.38 -5.84
CA GLN A 34 12.00 -55.52 -5.01
C GLN A 34 12.35 -55.98 -3.57
N GLU A 35 11.53 -55.89 -2.50
CA GLU A 35 10.14 -56.35 -2.33
C GLU A 35 9.59 -55.91 -0.94
N GLU A 36 8.26 -55.69 -0.88
CA GLU A 36 7.29 -55.66 0.26
C GLU A 36 7.62 -54.97 1.61
N LYS A 37 6.78 -53.97 1.99
CA LYS A 37 5.64 -54.18 2.91
C LYS A 37 4.85 -52.87 3.13
N GLU A 38 3.55 -52.97 2.88
CA GLU A 38 2.50 -51.97 3.12
C GLU A 38 2.19 -51.85 4.62
N GLU A 39 2.11 -50.63 5.17
CA GLU A 39 1.12 -50.28 6.21
C GLU A 39 0.99 -48.76 6.38
N THR A 40 -0.26 -48.33 6.32
CA THR A 40 -0.81 -46.98 6.53
C THR A 40 -0.45 -46.39 7.89
N THR A 41 -0.31 -45.06 7.96
CA THR A 41 -1.01 -44.19 8.94
C THR A 41 -0.72 -42.73 8.63
N ASP A 42 -1.78 -42.05 8.22
CA ASP A 42 -1.94 -40.61 8.21
C ASP A 42 -1.96 -40.12 9.67
N ASN A 43 -1.17 -39.10 10.00
CA ASN A 43 -1.55 -38.18 11.06
C ASN A 43 -0.89 -36.81 10.84
N SER A 44 -1.74 -35.88 10.45
CA SER A 44 -1.55 -34.46 10.51
C SER A 44 -1.06 -34.01 11.89
N SER A 45 -0.12 -33.08 11.91
CA SER A 45 -0.03 -32.13 13.01
C SER A 45 -0.20 -30.74 12.43
N GLU A 46 -1.38 -30.22 12.73
CA GLU A 46 -1.82 -28.86 12.53
C GLU A 46 -0.81 -27.90 13.17
N GLN A 47 -0.32 -26.95 12.39
CA GLN A 47 0.10 -25.67 12.94
C GLN A 47 -0.75 -24.61 12.27
N SER A 48 -1.83 -24.25 12.97
CA SER A 48 -2.72 -23.15 12.62
C SER A 48 -1.95 -21.84 12.61
N GLN A 49 -1.53 -21.39 11.42
CA GLN A 49 -1.47 -19.96 11.15
C GLN A 49 -2.86 -19.55 10.71
N SER A 50 -3.46 -18.63 11.46
CA SER A 50 -4.68 -17.96 11.07
C SER A 50 -4.44 -17.25 9.74
N GLU A 51 -4.89 -17.89 8.65
CA GLU A 51 -5.02 -17.26 7.35
C GLU A 51 -6.01 -16.11 7.48
N MET A 52 -5.50 -14.88 7.56
CA MET A 52 -6.29 -13.72 7.18
C MET A 52 -6.40 -13.80 5.65
N THR A 53 -7.37 -14.57 5.17
CA THR A 53 -7.69 -14.62 3.74
C THR A 53 -8.13 -13.23 3.34
N SER A 54 -7.25 -12.48 2.66
CA SER A 54 -7.66 -11.26 1.96
C SER A 54 -8.78 -11.69 1.01
N ALA A 55 -10.01 -11.29 1.31
CA ALA A 55 -11.07 -11.42 0.34
C ALA A 55 -10.61 -10.68 -0.92
N GLU A 56 -10.55 -11.37 -2.07
CA GLU A 56 -10.21 -10.72 -3.33
C GLU A 56 -11.39 -9.86 -3.76
N TYR A 57 -11.36 -8.57 -3.41
CA TYR A 57 -12.35 -7.61 -3.88
C TYR A 57 -12.09 -7.24 -5.35
N SER A 58 -13.15 -6.90 -6.07
CA SER A 58 -13.09 -6.40 -7.46
C SER A 58 -13.91 -5.12 -7.63
N CYS A 59 -13.48 -4.22 -8.51
CA CYS A 59 -14.26 -3.03 -8.83
C CYS A 59 -15.58 -3.42 -9.51
N GLY A 60 -16.64 -2.67 -9.21
CA GLY A 60 -18.01 -2.96 -9.67
C GLY A 60 -18.79 -3.96 -8.82
N ALA A 61 -18.13 -4.63 -7.87
CA ALA A 61 -18.79 -5.32 -6.76
C ALA A 61 -18.91 -4.39 -5.55
N ALA A 62 -19.78 -4.75 -4.59
CA ALA A 62 -20.12 -3.95 -3.43
C ALA A 62 -20.06 -4.78 -2.13
N ASP A 63 -19.06 -5.66 -2.03
CA ASP A 63 -18.89 -6.66 -0.97
C ASP A 63 -17.74 -6.36 0.01
N HIS A 64 -17.01 -5.25 -0.19
CA HIS A 64 -16.04 -4.77 0.78
C HIS A 64 -16.72 -4.34 2.08
N SER A 65 -16.14 -4.70 3.22
CA SER A 65 -16.62 -4.36 4.57
C SER A 65 -16.81 -2.86 4.88
N LYS A 66 -16.37 -1.98 3.97
CA LYS A 66 -16.48 -0.51 4.09
C LYS A 66 -17.56 0.07 3.18
N VAL A 67 -18.10 -0.72 2.26
CA VAL A 67 -19.27 -0.33 1.46
C VAL A 67 -20.43 0.00 2.40
N GLY A 68 -21.10 1.10 2.12
CA GLY A 68 -22.18 1.65 2.93
C GLY A 68 -21.73 2.54 4.10
N LYS A 69 -20.42 2.61 4.39
CA LYS A 69 -19.91 3.53 5.42
C LYS A 69 -19.90 4.96 4.92
N MET A 70 -20.17 5.89 5.84
CA MET A 70 -20.29 7.31 5.53
C MET A 70 -19.37 8.14 6.42
N ALA A 71 -18.77 9.18 5.82
CA ALA A 71 -18.01 10.21 6.51
C ALA A 71 -18.69 11.57 6.30
N VAL A 72 -19.13 12.21 7.38
CA VAL A 72 -19.66 13.58 7.33
C VAL A 72 -18.49 14.55 7.51
N PHE A 73 -18.43 15.56 6.66
CA PHE A 73 -17.36 16.54 6.66
C PHE A 73 -17.49 17.53 7.81
N THR A 74 -16.38 17.76 8.51
CA THR A 74 -16.24 18.82 9.51
C THR A 74 -15.48 19.99 8.91
N THR A 75 -16.21 21.05 8.55
CA THR A 75 -15.64 22.25 7.93
C THR A 75 -14.55 22.89 8.80
N ARG A 76 -13.41 23.22 8.18
CA ARG A 76 -12.31 23.97 8.80
C ARG A 76 -12.02 25.26 8.05
N HIS A 77 -11.90 25.15 6.73
CA HIS A 77 -11.58 26.25 5.83
C HIS A 77 -12.41 26.17 4.55
N HIS A 78 -12.45 27.27 3.79
CA HIS A 78 -12.99 27.31 2.44
C HIS A 78 -14.43 26.82 2.25
N GLN A 79 -15.23 26.94 3.32
CA GLN A 79 -16.65 26.60 3.33
C GLN A 79 -16.93 25.16 2.88
N VAL A 80 -15.97 24.25 3.10
CA VAL A 80 -16.10 22.87 2.67
C VAL A 80 -17.13 22.14 3.52
N ASP A 81 -18.20 21.67 2.89
CA ASP A 81 -19.29 20.91 3.52
C ASP A 81 -19.72 19.74 2.63
N GLY A 82 -20.44 18.78 3.19
CA GLY A 82 -20.95 17.59 2.50
C GLY A 82 -20.70 16.28 3.26
N GLN A 83 -20.85 15.17 2.55
CA GLN A 83 -20.63 13.84 3.08
C GLN A 83 -20.13 12.88 2.00
N ALA A 84 -19.27 11.94 2.38
CA ALA A 84 -18.75 10.90 1.50
C ALA A 84 -19.33 9.54 1.87
N LEU A 85 -19.81 8.78 0.89
CA LEU A 85 -20.36 7.42 1.02
C LEU A 85 -19.58 6.48 0.12
N ILE A 86 -19.10 5.36 0.66
CA ILE A 86 -18.49 4.28 -0.14
C ILE A 86 -19.64 3.47 -0.74
N ILE A 87 -19.94 3.66 -2.03
CA ILE A 87 -21.12 3.05 -2.66
C ILE A 87 -20.82 1.66 -3.25
N ASP A 88 -19.57 1.39 -3.61
CA ASP A 88 -19.07 0.09 -4.04
C ASP A 88 -17.56 -0.03 -3.75
N ASN A 89 -16.95 -1.13 -4.15
CA ASN A 89 -15.55 -1.43 -3.85
C ASN A 89 -14.53 -0.43 -4.40
N CYS A 90 -14.88 0.35 -5.43
CA CYS A 90 -14.00 1.31 -6.08
C CYS A 90 -14.63 2.69 -6.26
N THR A 91 -15.78 2.96 -5.65
CA THR A 91 -16.48 4.23 -5.88
C THR A 91 -16.89 4.88 -4.55
N ILE A 92 -16.49 6.15 -4.39
CA ILE A 92 -16.94 7.02 -3.28
C ILE A 92 -17.80 8.14 -3.87
N GLU A 93 -19.05 8.24 -3.44
CA GLU A 93 -19.92 9.36 -3.76
C GLU A 93 -19.75 10.46 -2.70
N VAL A 94 -19.47 11.69 -3.13
CA VAL A 94 -19.48 12.87 -2.25
C VAL A 94 -20.72 13.68 -2.59
N SER A 95 -21.64 13.82 -1.63
CA SER A 95 -22.93 14.48 -1.81
C SER A 95 -23.03 15.75 -0.97
N SER A 96 -23.89 16.68 -1.41
CA SER A 96 -24.01 18.02 -0.84
C SER A 96 -22.68 18.77 -0.75
N PHE A 97 -21.79 18.49 -1.70
CA PHE A 97 -20.45 19.04 -1.70
C PHE A 97 -20.49 20.53 -2.00
N THR A 98 -19.93 21.31 -1.07
CA THR A 98 -19.74 22.76 -1.19
C THR A 98 -18.28 23.06 -0.96
N TYR A 99 -17.70 23.97 -1.75
CA TYR A 99 -16.31 24.42 -1.64
C TYR A 99 -16.15 25.72 -2.45
N ASP A 100 -15.53 26.75 -1.87
CA ASP A 100 -15.38 28.05 -2.56
C ASP A 100 -14.42 28.04 -3.76
N GLY A 101 -13.53 27.03 -3.86
CA GLY A 101 -12.59 26.88 -4.97
C GLY A 101 -11.29 27.67 -4.84
N GLU A 102 -11.07 28.39 -3.72
CA GLU A 102 -9.96 29.35 -3.56
C GLU A 102 -8.61 28.70 -3.18
N GLY A 103 -8.59 27.40 -2.88
CA GLY A 103 -7.37 26.64 -2.61
C GLY A 103 -6.49 26.42 -3.85
N PRO A 104 -5.16 26.60 -3.77
CA PRO A 104 -4.24 26.47 -4.92
C PRO A 104 -3.71 25.07 -5.26
N ASP A 105 -3.84 24.05 -4.40
CA ASP A 105 -3.49 22.64 -4.72
C ASP A 105 -4.31 21.65 -3.89
N VAL A 106 -5.61 21.56 -4.18
CA VAL A 106 -6.60 20.85 -3.37
C VAL A 106 -7.09 19.60 -4.07
N LEU A 107 -7.04 18.47 -3.37
CA LEU A 107 -7.50 17.17 -3.80
C LEU A 107 -8.33 16.51 -2.70
N PHE A 108 -9.07 15.46 -3.02
CA PHE A 108 -9.54 14.51 -2.01
C PHE A 108 -8.39 13.58 -1.62
N TYR A 109 -8.18 13.41 -0.32
CA TYR A 109 -7.15 12.56 0.27
C TYR A 109 -7.77 11.49 1.17
N GLY A 110 -7.23 10.29 1.13
CA GLY A 110 -7.50 9.23 2.09
C GLY A 110 -6.44 9.21 3.18
N GLY A 111 -6.80 8.70 4.35
CA GLY A 111 -5.88 8.57 5.49
C GLY A 111 -6.44 7.69 6.61
N ILE A 112 -5.65 7.52 7.67
CA ILE A 112 -6.01 6.74 8.86
C ILE A 112 -6.12 7.68 10.05
N ASP A 113 -7.25 7.65 10.76
CA ASP A 113 -7.49 8.34 12.03
C ASP A 113 -7.17 9.85 11.98
N GLY A 114 -7.45 10.48 10.84
CA GLY A 114 -7.21 11.91 10.61
C GLY A 114 -5.79 12.28 10.17
N ASP A 115 -4.90 11.31 9.97
CA ASP A 115 -3.58 11.54 9.36
C ASP A 115 -3.67 11.45 7.82
N TYR A 116 -3.71 12.63 7.19
CA TYR A 116 -3.75 12.81 5.74
C TYR A 116 -2.41 13.29 5.15
N LYS A 117 -1.36 13.38 5.96
CA LYS A 117 -0.05 13.82 5.47
C LYS A 117 0.58 12.75 4.61
N ALA A 118 1.18 13.12 3.49
CA ALA A 118 1.89 12.17 2.61
C ALA A 118 3.10 11.52 3.29
N THR A 119 3.63 12.15 4.35
CA THR A 119 4.71 11.59 5.19
C THR A 119 4.20 10.57 6.23
N GLY A 120 2.87 10.46 6.40
CA GLY A 120 2.19 9.54 7.29
C GLY A 120 1.29 8.57 6.53
N ALA A 121 0.01 8.50 6.90
CA ALA A 121 -0.98 7.61 6.26
C ALA A 121 -1.67 8.20 5.01
N GLY A 122 -1.38 9.46 4.67
CA GLY A 122 -2.09 10.20 3.63
C GLY A 122 -1.76 9.79 2.19
N PHE A 123 -2.77 9.80 1.31
CA PHE A 123 -2.59 9.61 -0.13
C PHE A 123 -3.73 10.25 -0.93
N ALA A 124 -3.45 10.68 -2.16
CA ALA A 124 -4.45 11.26 -3.05
C ALA A 124 -5.47 10.21 -3.53
N LEU A 125 -6.74 10.62 -3.56
CA LEU A 125 -7.88 9.86 -4.08
C LEU A 125 -8.41 10.40 -5.40
N SER A 126 -8.23 11.70 -5.65
CA SER A 126 -8.74 12.38 -6.84
C SER A 126 -7.66 13.18 -7.56
N ASP A 127 -7.98 13.66 -8.75
CA ASP A 127 -7.28 14.79 -9.35
C ASP A 127 -7.58 16.10 -8.57
N ASN A 128 -6.88 17.15 -8.96
CA ASN A 128 -7.00 18.48 -8.39
C ASN A 128 -8.38 19.12 -8.68
N ILE A 129 -8.97 19.78 -7.68
CA ILE A 129 -10.30 20.41 -7.74
C ILE A 129 -10.26 21.95 -7.61
N ASN A 130 -9.12 22.58 -7.90
CA ASN A 130 -8.93 24.03 -7.73
C ASN A 130 -9.72 24.88 -8.72
N GLY A 131 -9.97 26.14 -8.33
CA GLY A 131 -10.43 27.19 -9.24
C GLY A 131 -11.88 27.03 -9.70
N ARG A 132 -12.57 26.01 -9.20
CA ARG A 132 -14.01 25.80 -9.36
C ARG A 132 -14.68 25.88 -8.01
N SER A 133 -15.70 26.72 -7.90
CA SER A 133 -16.62 26.68 -6.77
C SER A 133 -17.65 25.58 -6.98
N TYR A 134 -18.00 24.89 -5.90
CA TYR A 134 -19.02 23.84 -5.84
C TYR A 134 -20.12 24.32 -4.90
N ASP A 135 -21.39 24.14 -5.29
CA ASP A 135 -22.56 24.54 -4.49
C ASP A 135 -23.57 23.39 -4.43
N ASN A 136 -23.59 22.68 -3.30
CA ASN A 136 -24.47 21.52 -3.04
C ASN A 136 -24.48 20.49 -4.20
N GLU A 137 -23.29 20.16 -4.71
CA GLU A 137 -23.13 19.23 -5.84
C GLU A 137 -22.90 17.78 -5.39
N THR A 138 -23.06 16.85 -6.32
CA THR A 138 -22.64 15.45 -6.15
C THR A 138 -21.43 15.18 -7.04
N LEU A 139 -20.38 14.63 -6.45
CA LEU A 139 -19.16 14.20 -7.11
C LEU A 139 -18.95 12.70 -6.91
N THR A 140 -18.19 12.10 -7.80
CA THR A 140 -17.78 10.70 -7.71
C THR A 140 -16.26 10.63 -7.74
N ILE A 141 -15.69 9.89 -6.79
CA ILE A 141 -14.27 9.58 -6.73
C ILE A 141 -14.11 8.10 -7.10
N GLU A 142 -13.42 7.87 -8.21
CA GLU A 142 -13.09 6.55 -8.72
C GLU A 142 -11.73 6.08 -8.16
N LEU A 143 -11.74 4.98 -7.43
CA LEU A 143 -10.54 4.36 -6.90
C LEU A 143 -9.93 3.45 -7.97
N ASN A 144 -8.60 3.47 -8.06
CA ASN A 144 -7.89 2.67 -9.06
C ASN A 144 -7.96 1.15 -8.81
N ASN A 145 -8.20 0.74 -7.56
CA ASN A 145 -8.38 -0.65 -7.15
C ASN A 145 -9.05 -0.71 -5.76
N PRO A 146 -9.66 -1.84 -5.37
CA PRO A 146 -10.42 -1.92 -4.13
C PRO A 146 -9.57 -1.97 -2.86
N MET A 147 -8.28 -2.34 -2.95
CA MET A 147 -7.37 -2.33 -1.80
C MET A 147 -7.07 -0.92 -1.28
N VAL A 148 -7.45 0.12 -2.02
CA VAL A 148 -7.40 1.50 -1.52
C VAL A 148 -8.22 1.66 -0.25
N LEU A 149 -9.40 1.01 -0.18
CA LEU A 149 -10.31 1.10 0.96
C LEU A 149 -9.70 0.51 2.23
N ASP A 150 -8.84 -0.50 2.14
CA ASP A 150 -8.14 -1.09 3.29
C ASP A 150 -7.13 -0.13 3.93
N ARG A 151 -6.63 0.84 3.17
CA ARG A 151 -5.58 1.77 3.60
C ARG A 151 -6.11 3.04 4.25
N MET A 152 -7.43 3.21 4.33
CA MET A 152 -8.05 4.42 4.85
C MET A 152 -9.27 4.13 5.70
N ASN A 153 -9.50 4.96 6.71
CA ASN A 153 -10.78 5.06 7.41
C ASN A 153 -11.27 6.51 7.50
N GLY A 154 -10.56 7.46 6.89
CA GLY A 154 -10.97 8.84 6.78
C GLY A 154 -10.69 9.41 5.40
N ILE A 155 -11.38 10.51 5.11
CA ILE A 155 -11.24 11.30 3.88
C ILE A 155 -11.13 12.78 4.23
N SER A 156 -10.33 13.53 3.46
CA SER A 156 -10.13 14.97 3.63
C SER A 156 -10.18 15.68 2.28
N VAL A 157 -10.72 16.89 2.27
CA VAL A 157 -10.39 17.89 1.24
C VAL A 157 -9.09 18.56 1.68
N TRP A 158 -8.00 18.28 0.96
CA TRP A 158 -6.64 18.45 1.43
C TRP A 158 -5.85 19.42 0.57
N TYR A 159 -5.26 20.43 1.19
CA TYR A 159 -4.31 21.32 0.55
C TYR A 159 -2.90 20.75 0.66
N VAL A 160 -2.37 20.28 -0.48
CA VAL A 160 -1.13 19.50 -0.57
C VAL A 160 0.09 20.30 -0.13
N ASP A 161 0.26 21.52 -0.64
CA ASP A 161 1.49 22.30 -0.42
C ASP A 161 1.80 22.60 1.06
N PHE A 162 0.75 22.70 1.89
CA PHE A 162 0.87 23.10 3.31
C PHE A 162 0.48 22.01 4.30
N ASP A 163 0.12 20.82 3.80
CA ASP A 163 -0.40 19.73 4.60
C ASP A 163 -1.56 20.15 5.54
N VAL A 164 -2.57 20.83 4.99
CA VAL A 164 -3.74 21.34 5.73
C VAL A 164 -5.02 20.72 5.21
N SER A 165 -5.86 20.24 6.12
CA SER A 165 -7.23 19.84 5.80
C SER A 165 -8.15 21.06 5.79
N PHE A 166 -8.92 21.23 4.71
CA PHE A 166 -10.01 22.19 4.64
C PHE A 166 -11.31 21.64 5.25
N SER A 167 -11.47 20.32 5.17
CA SER A 167 -12.49 19.57 5.88
C SER A 167 -12.14 18.09 5.84
N ASP A 168 -12.57 17.35 6.85
CA ASP A 168 -12.36 15.90 6.94
C ASP A 168 -13.49 15.18 7.65
N GLY A 169 -13.53 13.86 7.49
CA GLY A 169 -14.44 12.98 8.21
C GLY A 169 -13.92 11.54 8.25
N LEU A 170 -14.41 10.77 9.22
CA LEU A 170 -14.11 9.34 9.37
C LEU A 170 -15.32 8.51 8.91
N PHE A 171 -15.05 7.42 8.21
CA PHE A 171 -16.06 6.48 7.75
C PHE A 171 -16.54 5.60 8.91
N GLN A 172 -17.82 5.68 9.24
CA GLN A 172 -18.47 4.92 10.32
C GLN A 172 -19.62 4.05 9.81
#